data_AF-A0A9D1YDM9-F1
#
_entry.id   AF-A0A9D1YDM9-F1
#
_cell.length_a   1.000
_cell.length_b   1.000
_cell.length_c   1.000
_cell.angle_alpha   90.00
_cell.angle_beta   90.00
_cell.angle_gamma   90.00
#
_symmetry.space_group_name_H-M   'P 1'
#
loop_
_entity.id
_entity.type
_entity.pdbx_description
1 polymer ?
#
loop_
_entity_poly.entity_id
_entity_poly.type
_entity_poly.pdbx_seq_one_letter_code
_entity_poly.pdbx_strand_id
1 'polypeptide(L)'
;MIDERAEFAAYTGVVVYDAKNKQDSAYLGRFTFDTLLRGEGLQRILTIVARGYLWQTDKPDMDRARDALRAWCSIPDSKKAKPKEAWQYETDFGWLHGAFPELVDEQGNGWFVRHIHGVRDFLKRHPEKVSKPALKNLEPLSHGWDAHWRDRVRQFQVPIFSPETKGGWVLRFDDILADALELGPLRSPTLALPPGLEQRLADSFPSVKPEVLLTLLRYYVANKQEDSPWVVLPVASFDAYFGTTAFSKKWLAQIPAAFMERQNQHFGVCRYRVREEWVEGCLSRDATFPEETREKPCAF
;
A
#
# COMPACT_ATOMS: atom_id res chain seq x y z
N MET A 1 -2.33 1.24 6.60
CA MET A 1 -3.05 2.55 6.59
C MET A 1 -3.44 2.95 8.01
N ILE A 2 -3.96 1.98 8.76
CA ILE A 2 -4.20 2.06 10.20
C ILE A 2 -3.27 1.07 10.91
N ASP A 3 -3.07 -0.11 10.33
CA ASP A 3 -1.94 -1.00 10.60
C ASP A 3 -1.02 -1.05 9.38
N GLU A 4 0.11 -0.36 9.47
CA GLU A 4 1.10 -0.28 8.40
C GLU A 4 2.05 -1.49 8.44
N ARG A 5 2.20 -2.16 9.60
CA ARG A 5 2.97 -3.41 9.71
C ARG A 5 2.26 -4.57 9.04
N ALA A 6 0.95 -4.71 9.28
CA ALA A 6 0.15 -5.71 8.56
C ALA A 6 0.08 -5.42 7.05
N GLU A 7 0.11 -4.14 6.66
CA GLU A 7 0.19 -3.74 5.26
C GLU A 7 1.54 -4.13 4.62
N PHE A 8 2.65 -3.86 5.32
CA PHE A 8 3.98 -4.29 4.90
C PHE A 8 4.08 -5.81 4.73
N ALA A 9 3.58 -6.58 5.71
CA ALA A 9 3.56 -8.04 5.63
C ALA A 9 2.76 -8.55 4.43
N ALA A 10 1.67 -7.88 4.05
CA ALA A 10 0.88 -8.24 2.87
C ALA A 10 1.59 -7.97 1.54
N TYR A 11 2.53 -7.02 1.50
CA TYR A 11 3.29 -6.67 0.29
C TYR A 11 4.63 -7.40 0.16
N THR A 12 5.04 -8.16 1.17
CA THR A 12 6.34 -8.84 1.22
C THR A 12 6.24 -10.32 1.56
N GLY A 13 5.14 -10.74 2.19
CA GLY A 13 4.87 -12.11 2.56
C GLY A 13 4.31 -12.98 1.44
N VAL A 14 3.95 -14.21 1.79
CA VAL A 14 3.38 -15.19 0.85
C VAL A 14 1.92 -14.89 0.57
N VAL A 15 1.52 -14.95 -0.71
CA VAL A 15 0.12 -14.81 -1.13
C VAL A 15 -0.50 -16.17 -1.36
N VAL A 16 -1.70 -16.38 -0.83
CA VAL A 16 -2.51 -17.57 -1.09
C VAL A 16 -3.47 -17.26 -2.25
N TYR A 17 -3.27 -17.94 -3.38
CA TYR A 17 -4.13 -17.80 -4.55
C TYR A 17 -5.33 -18.75 -4.47
N ASP A 18 -6.35 -18.32 -3.75
CA ASP A 18 -7.63 -19.03 -3.67
C ASP A 18 -8.81 -18.07 -3.60
N ALA A 19 -9.99 -18.58 -3.91
CA ALA A 19 -11.25 -17.87 -3.82
C ALA A 19 -12.36 -18.84 -3.42
N LYS A 20 -13.15 -18.47 -2.39
CA LYS A 20 -14.29 -19.26 -1.92
C LYS A 20 -15.47 -19.23 -2.90
N ASN A 21 -15.63 -18.13 -3.62
CA ASN A 21 -16.68 -17.91 -4.61
C ASN A 21 -16.30 -16.76 -5.55
N LYS A 22 -17.15 -16.47 -6.55
CA LYS A 22 -16.87 -15.46 -7.58
C LYS A 22 -16.80 -14.02 -7.07
N GLN A 23 -17.30 -13.76 -5.87
CA GLN A 23 -17.24 -12.46 -5.21
C GLN A 23 -16.01 -12.31 -4.32
N ASP A 24 -15.31 -13.42 -4.03
CA ASP A 24 -14.08 -13.45 -3.26
C ASP A 24 -12.89 -13.06 -4.14
N SER A 25 -12.26 -11.94 -3.79
CA SER A 25 -11.07 -11.41 -4.45
C SER A 25 -9.79 -11.64 -3.65
N ALA A 26 -9.78 -12.52 -2.63
CA ALA A 26 -8.63 -12.75 -1.77
C ALA A 26 -7.35 -13.15 -2.51
N TYR A 27 -7.48 -13.83 -3.66
CA TYR A 27 -6.35 -14.17 -4.54
C TYR A 27 -5.58 -12.95 -5.08
N LEU A 28 -6.15 -11.73 -5.00
CA LEU A 28 -5.46 -10.47 -5.32
C LEU A 28 -4.61 -9.94 -4.15
N GLY A 29 -4.68 -10.55 -2.96
CA GLY A 29 -4.06 -9.98 -1.76
C GLY A 29 -4.60 -8.57 -1.46
N ARG A 30 -3.71 -7.63 -1.12
CA ARG A 30 -4.04 -6.21 -0.92
C ARG A 30 -3.88 -5.36 -2.19
N PHE A 31 -4.29 -5.93 -3.33
CA PHE A 31 -4.24 -5.25 -4.62
C PHE A 31 -5.61 -5.21 -5.27
N THR A 32 -5.79 -4.24 -6.17
CA THR A 32 -6.90 -4.22 -7.13
C THR A 32 -6.36 -4.45 -8.54
N PHE A 33 -7.21 -4.80 -9.50
CA PHE A 33 -6.77 -4.88 -10.91
C PHE A 33 -6.25 -3.55 -11.44
N ASP A 34 -6.78 -2.40 -10.96
CA ASP A 34 -6.27 -1.09 -11.33
C ASP A 34 -4.85 -0.85 -10.77
N THR A 35 -4.56 -1.37 -9.57
CA THR A 35 -3.18 -1.42 -9.05
C THR A 35 -2.28 -2.30 -9.93
N LEU A 36 -2.73 -3.52 -10.26
CA LEU A 36 -1.93 -4.48 -11.03
C LEU A 36 -1.64 -4.00 -12.46
N LEU A 37 -2.62 -3.37 -13.13
CA LEU A 37 -2.52 -2.98 -14.53
C LEU A 37 -2.00 -1.55 -14.73
N ARG A 38 -2.40 -0.62 -13.86
CA ARG A 38 -2.14 0.82 -14.01
C ARG A 38 -1.21 1.36 -12.93
N GLY A 39 -0.91 0.59 -11.88
CA GLY A 39 -0.12 1.04 -10.73
C GLY A 39 -0.85 2.06 -9.86
N GLU A 40 -2.18 2.06 -9.85
CA GLU A 40 -2.94 2.90 -8.92
C GLU A 40 -2.62 2.54 -7.47
N GLY A 41 -2.22 3.54 -6.68
CA GLY A 41 -1.79 3.34 -5.29
C GLY A 41 -0.37 2.84 -5.11
N LEU A 42 0.40 2.63 -6.19
CA LEU A 42 1.75 2.08 -6.12
C LEU A 42 2.71 2.96 -5.30
N GLN A 43 2.52 4.29 -5.29
CA GLN A 43 3.29 5.20 -4.44
C GLN A 43 3.21 4.77 -2.98
N ARG A 44 2.00 4.62 -2.43
CA ARG A 44 1.82 4.17 -1.05
C ARG A 44 2.46 2.78 -0.81
N ILE A 45 2.25 1.85 -1.73
CA ILE A 45 2.75 0.48 -1.59
C ILE A 45 4.27 0.49 -1.46
N LEU A 46 4.95 1.19 -2.37
CA LEU A 46 6.41 1.33 -2.35
C LEU A 46 6.88 2.10 -1.11
N THR A 47 6.18 3.14 -0.67
CA THR A 47 6.51 3.85 0.58
C THR A 47 6.40 2.93 1.80
N ILE A 48 5.39 2.06 1.86
CA ILE A 48 5.25 1.07 2.94
C ILE A 48 6.38 0.04 2.90
N VAL A 49 6.72 -0.48 1.72
CA VAL A 49 7.85 -1.39 1.54
C VAL A 49 9.14 -0.71 1.97
N ALA A 50 9.44 0.49 1.47
CA ALA A 50 10.62 1.27 1.83
C ALA A 50 10.71 1.48 3.34
N ARG A 51 9.64 1.97 3.99
CA ARG A 51 9.62 2.20 5.45
C ARG A 51 9.90 0.95 6.27
N GLY A 52 9.41 -0.22 5.84
CA GLY A 52 9.64 -1.48 6.54
C GLY A 52 11.08 -2.00 6.49
N TYR A 53 11.86 -1.60 5.48
CA TYR A 53 13.30 -1.89 5.39
C TYR A 53 14.18 -0.74 5.87
N LEU A 54 13.69 0.49 5.79
CA LEU A 54 14.39 1.70 6.23
C LEU A 54 14.54 1.73 7.75
N TRP A 55 13.49 1.39 8.50
CA TRP A 55 13.41 1.53 9.96
C TRP A 55 13.49 0.19 10.71
N GLN A 56 14.38 -0.71 10.30
CA GLN A 56 14.61 -1.99 10.99
C GLN A 56 15.49 -1.85 12.24
N THR A 57 16.22 -0.74 12.34
CA THR A 57 17.03 -0.37 13.50
C THR A 57 16.67 1.06 13.93
N ASP A 58 17.26 1.54 15.03
CA ASP A 58 17.09 2.92 15.50
C ASP A 58 17.61 3.97 14.51
N LYS A 59 18.46 3.57 13.56
CA LYS A 59 18.96 4.45 12.49
C LYS A 59 18.34 4.04 11.15
N PRO A 60 17.88 5.02 10.34
CA PRO A 60 17.35 4.74 9.03
C PRO A 60 18.46 4.25 8.08
N ASP A 61 18.23 3.13 7.40
CA ASP A 61 19.13 2.55 6.40
C ASP A 61 18.60 2.79 4.98
N MET A 62 19.12 3.84 4.34
CA MET A 62 18.68 4.29 3.02
C MET A 62 19.07 3.32 1.91
N ASP A 63 20.25 2.71 2.01
CA ASP A 63 20.76 1.78 1.00
C ASP A 63 19.94 0.48 1.03
N ARG A 64 19.69 -0.06 2.22
CA ARG A 64 18.83 -1.23 2.40
C ARG A 64 17.41 -0.98 1.91
N ALA A 65 16.83 0.19 2.19
CA ALA A 65 15.50 0.53 1.70
C ALA A 65 15.44 0.65 0.16
N ARG A 66 16.47 1.24 -0.45
CA ARG A 66 16.58 1.33 -1.92
C ARG A 66 16.72 -0.06 -2.55
N ASP A 67 17.57 -0.91 -1.99
CA ASP A 67 17.77 -2.27 -2.50
C ASP A 67 16.53 -3.13 -2.29
N ALA A 68 15.78 -2.95 -1.20
CA ALA A 68 14.48 -3.59 -1.04
C ALA A 68 13.48 -3.17 -2.15
N LEU A 69 13.44 -1.89 -2.52
CA LEU A 69 12.59 -1.41 -3.64
C LEU A 69 13.01 -2.03 -4.98
N ARG A 70 14.31 -2.15 -5.23
CA ARG A 70 14.87 -2.83 -6.41
C ARG A 70 14.49 -4.30 -6.43
N ALA A 71 14.73 -5.02 -5.33
CA ALA A 71 14.39 -6.43 -5.19
C ALA A 71 12.89 -6.68 -5.38
N TRP A 72 12.04 -5.88 -4.73
CA TRP A 72 10.58 -5.99 -4.86
C TRP A 72 10.09 -5.76 -6.30
N CYS A 73 10.70 -4.80 -7.00
CA CYS A 73 10.37 -4.44 -8.38
C CYS A 73 11.04 -5.33 -9.45
N SER A 74 12.03 -6.15 -9.08
CA SER A 74 12.94 -6.82 -10.01
C SER A 74 12.21 -7.57 -11.12
N ILE A 75 12.69 -7.43 -12.35
CA ILE A 75 12.23 -8.19 -13.50
C ILE A 75 13.44 -8.62 -14.34
N PRO A 76 13.70 -9.93 -14.47
CA PRO A 76 14.85 -10.43 -15.20
C PRO A 76 14.87 -9.93 -16.63
N ASP A 77 16.07 -9.72 -17.16
CA ASP A 77 16.19 -9.45 -18.58
C ASP A 77 15.79 -10.67 -19.40
N SER A 78 15.20 -10.43 -20.57
CA SER A 78 14.92 -11.55 -21.48
C SER A 78 16.24 -12.23 -21.85
N LYS A 79 16.25 -13.56 -22.01
CA LYS A 79 17.44 -14.31 -22.44
C LYS A 79 18.03 -13.85 -23.79
N LYS A 80 17.32 -13.00 -24.53
CA LYS A 80 17.71 -12.42 -25.82
C LYS A 80 18.06 -10.93 -25.72
N ALA A 81 18.11 -10.37 -24.51
CA ALA A 81 18.43 -8.97 -24.30
C ALA A 81 19.88 -8.70 -24.71
N LYS A 82 20.10 -7.62 -25.45
CA LYS A 82 21.46 -7.14 -25.73
C LYS A 82 22.08 -6.63 -24.42
N PRO A 83 23.41 -6.77 -24.25
CA PRO A 83 24.11 -6.14 -23.13
C PRO A 83 23.75 -4.66 -23.08
N LYS A 84 23.32 -4.21 -21.90
CA LYS A 84 22.94 -2.82 -21.67
C LYS A 84 24.19 -1.98 -21.51
N GLU A 85 24.19 -0.76 -22.06
CA GLU A 85 25.22 0.23 -21.75
C GLU A 85 25.07 0.67 -20.28
N ALA A 86 26.18 1.04 -19.62
CA ALA A 86 26.21 1.31 -18.17
C ALA A 86 25.24 2.40 -17.68
N TRP A 87 24.73 3.26 -18.58
CA TRP A 87 23.73 4.29 -18.26
C TRP A 87 22.28 3.80 -18.34
N GLN A 88 22.02 2.62 -18.91
CA GLN A 88 20.67 2.05 -18.98
C GLN A 88 20.34 1.45 -17.62
N TYR A 89 19.38 2.06 -16.91
CA TYR A 89 18.92 1.58 -15.61
C TYR A 89 18.61 0.08 -15.65
N GLU A 90 19.27 -0.67 -14.77
CA GLU A 90 19.10 -2.11 -14.59
C GLU A 90 17.68 -2.42 -14.11
N THR A 91 17.16 -3.59 -14.46
CA THR A 91 15.85 -4.05 -13.97
C THR A 91 15.91 -5.44 -13.37
N ASP A 92 16.98 -6.16 -13.65
CA ASP A 92 17.27 -7.47 -13.10
C ASP A 92 18.13 -7.28 -11.85
N PHE A 93 17.54 -7.49 -10.69
CA PHE A 93 18.21 -7.39 -9.41
C PHE A 93 18.27 -8.76 -8.73
N GLY A 94 18.38 -9.86 -9.48
CA GLY A 94 18.48 -11.20 -8.92
C GLY A 94 19.67 -11.39 -7.96
N TRP A 95 20.72 -10.59 -8.12
CA TRP A 95 21.86 -10.56 -7.19
C TRP A 95 21.47 -10.12 -5.75
N LEU A 96 20.31 -9.49 -5.56
CA LEU A 96 19.77 -9.14 -4.24
C LEU A 96 19.09 -10.32 -3.52
N HIS A 97 18.95 -11.49 -4.16
CA HIS A 97 18.29 -12.65 -3.55
C HIS A 97 18.90 -13.05 -2.20
N GLY A 98 20.22 -12.98 -2.06
CA GLY A 98 20.88 -13.32 -0.80
C GLY A 98 20.52 -12.39 0.36
N ALA A 99 20.23 -11.11 0.08
CA ALA A 99 19.87 -10.12 1.09
C ALA A 99 18.35 -10.02 1.33
N PHE A 100 17.54 -10.31 0.29
CA PHE A 100 16.09 -10.18 0.31
C PHE A 100 15.41 -11.39 -0.37
N PRO A 101 15.57 -12.62 0.16
CA PRO A 101 15.05 -13.84 -0.47
C PRO A 101 13.51 -13.86 -0.56
N GLU A 102 12.82 -13.14 0.31
CA GLU A 102 11.38 -12.92 0.27
C GLU A 102 10.96 -11.97 -0.86
N LEU A 103 11.83 -11.03 -1.25
CA LEU A 103 11.51 -10.01 -2.24
C LEU A 103 11.89 -10.42 -3.65
N VAL A 104 13.01 -11.10 -3.87
CA VAL A 104 13.45 -11.53 -5.21
C VAL A 104 13.82 -13.01 -5.17
N ASP A 105 13.35 -13.79 -6.14
CA ASP A 105 13.66 -15.22 -6.21
C ASP A 105 15.04 -15.48 -6.85
N GLU A 106 15.49 -16.73 -6.83
CA GLU A 106 16.76 -17.15 -7.46
C GLU A 106 16.79 -16.91 -8.97
N GLN A 107 15.63 -16.77 -9.61
CA GLN A 107 15.52 -16.46 -11.04
C GLN A 107 15.49 -14.95 -11.31
N GLY A 108 15.59 -14.12 -10.27
CA GLY A 108 15.61 -12.66 -10.35
C GLY A 108 14.23 -12.00 -10.43
N ASN A 109 13.13 -12.75 -10.34
CA ASN A 109 11.79 -12.16 -10.34
C ASN A 109 11.52 -11.54 -8.98
N GLY A 110 11.19 -10.25 -8.98
CA GLY A 110 10.77 -9.51 -7.80
C GLY A 110 9.38 -9.88 -7.35
N TRP A 111 9.05 -9.53 -6.11
CA TRP A 111 7.83 -9.93 -5.42
C TRP A 111 6.59 -9.54 -6.21
N PHE A 112 6.57 -8.32 -6.75
CA PHE A 112 5.41 -7.84 -7.50
C PHE A 112 5.22 -8.57 -8.83
N VAL A 113 6.30 -8.89 -9.54
CA VAL A 113 6.26 -9.67 -10.79
C VAL A 113 5.73 -11.07 -10.50
N ARG A 114 6.26 -11.73 -9.46
CA ARG A 114 5.76 -13.04 -9.03
C ARG A 114 4.29 -12.96 -8.63
N HIS A 115 3.89 -11.88 -7.95
CA HIS A 115 2.50 -11.69 -7.55
C HIS A 115 1.56 -11.61 -8.76
N ILE A 116 1.92 -10.79 -9.75
CA ILE A 116 1.16 -10.61 -11.00
C ILE A 116 1.06 -11.93 -11.77
N HIS A 117 2.16 -12.66 -11.91
CA HIS A 117 2.17 -13.97 -12.58
C HIS A 117 1.31 -14.99 -11.83
N GLY A 118 1.32 -14.98 -10.50
CA GLY A 118 0.44 -15.83 -9.69
C GLY A 118 -1.04 -15.50 -9.88
N VAL A 119 -1.42 -14.21 -9.91
CA VAL A 119 -2.80 -13.78 -10.21
C VAL A 119 -3.22 -14.23 -11.62
N ARG A 120 -2.35 -14.03 -12.62
CA ARG A 120 -2.59 -14.48 -14.00
C ARG A 120 -2.82 -15.99 -14.07
N ASP A 121 -1.95 -16.77 -13.44
CA ASP A 121 -2.03 -18.22 -13.43
C ASP A 121 -3.30 -18.71 -12.72
N PHE A 122 -3.69 -18.05 -11.63
CA PHE A 122 -4.94 -18.35 -10.92
C PHE A 122 -6.18 -18.08 -11.81
N LEU A 123 -6.25 -16.91 -12.46
CA LEU A 123 -7.34 -16.58 -13.39
C LEU A 123 -7.45 -17.62 -14.53
N LYS A 124 -6.31 -18.11 -15.03
CA LYS A 124 -6.24 -19.08 -16.11
C LYS A 124 -6.66 -20.49 -15.68
N ARG A 125 -6.27 -20.93 -14.47
CA ARG A 125 -6.52 -22.29 -13.96
C ARG A 125 -7.88 -22.44 -13.30
N HIS A 126 -8.44 -21.36 -12.75
CA HIS A 126 -9.68 -21.38 -11.98
C HIS A 126 -10.75 -20.40 -12.50
N PRO A 127 -11.08 -20.38 -13.81
CA PRO A 127 -12.07 -19.45 -14.35
C PRO A 127 -13.47 -19.61 -13.74
N GLU A 128 -13.78 -20.79 -13.20
CA GLU A 128 -15.02 -21.09 -12.49
C GLU A 128 -15.14 -20.40 -11.14
N LYS A 129 -14.01 -20.11 -10.47
CA LYS A 129 -13.96 -19.45 -9.15
C LYS A 129 -13.98 -17.94 -9.21
N VAL A 130 -13.79 -17.34 -10.39
CA VAL A 130 -13.62 -15.89 -10.54
C VAL A 130 -14.80 -15.25 -11.29
N SER A 131 -15.01 -13.96 -11.04
CA SER A 131 -16.07 -13.21 -11.70
C SER A 131 -15.77 -12.96 -13.19
N LYS A 132 -16.81 -12.84 -14.02
CA LYS A 132 -16.66 -12.49 -15.45
C LYS A 132 -15.88 -11.17 -15.64
N PRO A 133 -16.11 -10.09 -14.87
CA PRO A 133 -15.31 -8.88 -14.96
C PRO A 133 -13.83 -9.10 -14.62
N ALA A 134 -13.52 -9.89 -13.59
CA ALA A 134 -12.14 -10.21 -13.23
C ALA A 134 -11.41 -10.97 -14.34
N LEU A 135 -12.07 -11.93 -14.98
CA LEU A 135 -11.51 -12.70 -16.09
C LEU A 135 -11.12 -11.85 -17.30
N LYS A 136 -11.80 -10.72 -17.54
CA LYS A 136 -11.43 -9.80 -18.63
C LYS A 136 -10.03 -9.21 -18.47
N ASN A 137 -9.47 -9.21 -17.26
CA ASN A 137 -8.12 -8.72 -16.99
C ASN A 137 -7.03 -9.76 -17.29
N LEU A 138 -7.38 -11.03 -17.56
CA LEU A 138 -6.39 -12.06 -17.88
C LEU A 138 -5.56 -11.69 -19.11
N GLU A 139 -6.20 -11.16 -20.14
CA GLU A 139 -5.54 -10.81 -21.40
C GLU A 139 -4.53 -9.65 -21.22
N PRO A 140 -4.90 -8.50 -20.62
CA PRO A 140 -3.94 -7.45 -20.26
C PRO A 140 -2.80 -7.89 -19.33
N LEU A 141 -3.05 -8.83 -18.41
CA LEU A 141 -2.01 -9.38 -17.52
C LEU A 141 -1.07 -10.36 -18.23
N SER A 142 -1.51 -10.95 -19.34
CA SER A 142 -0.73 -11.95 -20.09
C SER A 142 0.12 -11.34 -21.19
N HIS A 143 -0.37 -10.29 -21.85
CA HIS A 143 0.26 -9.72 -23.04
C HIS A 143 0.83 -8.32 -22.76
N GLY A 144 2.15 -8.18 -22.92
CA GLY A 144 2.85 -6.89 -22.83
C GLY A 144 3.06 -6.34 -21.43
N TRP A 145 2.47 -6.94 -20.39
CA TRP A 145 2.62 -6.46 -19.01
C TRP A 145 4.08 -6.44 -18.54
N ASP A 146 4.84 -7.51 -18.74
CA ASP A 146 6.26 -7.60 -18.34
C ASP A 146 7.11 -6.52 -19.02
N ALA A 147 6.82 -6.18 -20.28
CA ALA A 147 7.52 -5.12 -21.01
C ALA A 147 7.19 -3.74 -20.42
N HIS A 148 5.91 -3.47 -20.20
CA HIS A 148 5.44 -2.24 -19.56
C HIS A 148 6.00 -2.08 -18.13
N TRP A 149 6.02 -3.15 -17.33
CA TRP A 149 6.59 -3.12 -15.99
C TRP A 149 8.09 -2.82 -16.04
N ARG A 150 8.84 -3.46 -16.93
CA ARG A 150 10.27 -3.18 -17.12
C ARG A 150 10.54 -1.71 -17.42
N ASP A 151 9.74 -1.09 -18.28
CA ASP A 151 9.87 0.35 -18.58
C ASP A 151 9.58 1.22 -17.35
N ARG A 152 8.61 0.84 -16.51
CA ARG A 152 8.36 1.52 -15.23
C ARG A 152 9.52 1.40 -14.26
N VAL A 153 10.08 0.19 -14.07
CA VAL A 153 11.22 -0.01 -13.15
C VAL A 153 12.44 0.79 -13.59
N ARG A 154 12.69 0.92 -14.89
CA ARG A 154 13.72 1.84 -15.40
C ARG A 154 13.40 3.27 -15.02
N GLN A 155 12.15 3.69 -15.23
CA GLN A 155 11.71 5.04 -14.95
C GLN A 155 11.80 5.40 -13.45
N PHE A 156 11.50 4.47 -12.56
CA PHE A 156 11.58 4.70 -11.11
C PHE A 156 12.99 5.09 -10.63
N GLN A 157 14.01 4.75 -11.43
CA GLN A 157 15.41 4.99 -11.11
C GLN A 157 15.96 6.26 -11.76
N VAL A 158 15.19 6.93 -12.62
CA VAL A 158 15.61 8.15 -13.30
C VAL A 158 15.77 9.30 -12.28
N PRO A 159 16.95 9.95 -12.20
CA PRO A 159 17.18 11.09 -11.33
C PRO A 159 16.24 12.26 -11.62
N ILE A 160 15.92 13.04 -10.59
CA ILE A 160 14.99 14.18 -10.67
C ILE A 160 15.34 15.23 -11.74
N PHE A 161 16.62 15.41 -12.03
CA PHE A 161 17.11 16.41 -13.00
C PHE A 161 17.47 15.83 -14.36
N SER A 162 17.14 14.57 -14.64
CA SER A 162 17.42 13.96 -15.96
C SER A 162 16.56 14.65 -17.04
N PRO A 163 17.17 15.06 -18.17
CA PRO A 163 16.43 15.62 -19.30
C PRO A 163 15.51 14.58 -19.97
N GLU A 164 15.72 13.29 -19.74
CA GLU A 164 14.86 12.20 -20.17
C GLU A 164 13.63 11.98 -19.27
N THR A 165 13.46 12.79 -18.21
CA THR A 165 12.31 12.68 -17.29
C THR A 165 11.01 12.94 -18.04
N LYS A 166 10.25 11.89 -18.33
CA LYS A 166 8.88 12.00 -18.84
C LYS A 166 7.97 12.50 -17.72
N GLY A 167 7.60 13.77 -17.76
CA GLY A 167 6.74 14.43 -16.75
C GLY A 167 5.35 13.82 -16.54
N GLY A 168 4.94 12.83 -17.34
CA GLY A 168 3.68 12.11 -17.18
C GLY A 168 3.67 11.03 -16.10
N TRP A 169 4.81 10.67 -15.51
CA TRP A 169 4.89 9.61 -14.50
C TRP A 169 5.62 10.10 -13.23
N VAL A 170 4.83 10.40 -12.21
CA VAL A 170 5.28 10.96 -10.93
C VAL A 170 5.49 9.84 -9.91
N LEU A 171 6.42 8.92 -10.18
CA LEU A 171 6.87 7.94 -9.19
C LEU A 171 8.34 7.61 -9.41
N ARG A 172 9.18 7.89 -8.41
CA ARG A 172 10.62 7.59 -8.40
C ARG A 172 11.03 7.02 -7.05
N PHE A 173 12.04 6.16 -7.02
CA PHE A 173 12.56 5.62 -5.77
C PHE A 173 13.06 6.71 -4.82
N ASP A 174 13.64 7.80 -5.35
CA ASP A 174 14.10 8.92 -4.53
C ASP A 174 12.93 9.62 -3.81
N ASP A 175 11.81 9.83 -4.50
CA ASP A 175 10.60 10.41 -3.89
C ASP A 175 10.02 9.46 -2.83
N ILE A 176 9.97 8.16 -3.14
CA ILE A 176 9.49 7.14 -2.21
C ILE A 176 10.33 7.09 -0.94
N LEU A 177 11.66 7.17 -1.06
CA LEU A 177 12.58 7.16 0.06
C LEU A 177 12.50 8.46 0.88
N ALA A 178 12.30 9.60 0.22
CA ALA A 178 12.04 10.86 0.91
C ALA A 178 10.73 10.81 1.71
N ASP A 179 9.63 10.36 1.09
CA ASP A 179 8.34 10.14 1.76
C ASP A 179 8.51 9.15 2.94
N ALA A 180 9.29 8.09 2.76
CA ALA A 180 9.54 7.08 3.80
C ALA A 180 10.31 7.64 5.00
N LEU A 181 11.27 8.54 4.76
CA LEU A 181 12.00 9.25 5.81
C LEU A 181 11.07 10.20 6.58
N GLU A 182 10.30 11.02 5.86
CA GLU A 182 9.39 12.01 6.45
C GLU A 182 8.32 11.34 7.34
N LEU A 183 7.80 10.19 6.89
CA LEU A 183 6.76 9.45 7.60
C LEU A 183 7.27 8.59 8.76
N GLY A 184 8.59 8.38 8.91
CA GLY A 184 9.17 7.59 10.00
C GLY A 184 8.81 6.09 9.98
N PRO A 185 8.99 5.36 11.10
CA PRO A 185 8.74 3.91 11.18
C PRO A 185 7.27 3.53 10.96
N LEU A 186 7.02 2.29 10.54
CA LEU A 186 5.66 1.77 10.32
C LEU A 186 4.81 1.81 11.61
N ARG A 187 3.64 2.43 11.52
CA ARG A 187 2.67 2.51 12.61
C ARG A 187 1.86 1.23 12.73
N SER A 188 1.50 0.87 13.96
CA SER A 188 0.47 -0.14 14.23
C SER A 188 -0.68 0.52 15.02
N PRO A 189 -1.91 -0.03 14.96
CA PRO A 189 -3.04 0.60 15.61
C PRO A 189 -2.87 0.55 17.13
N THR A 190 -2.77 1.71 17.75
CA THR A 190 -2.86 1.86 19.23
C THR A 190 -4.27 2.26 19.67
N LEU A 191 -5.19 2.51 18.72
CA LEU A 191 -6.52 3.02 19.05
C LEU A 191 -7.41 1.92 19.63
N ALA A 192 -7.61 1.97 20.95
CA ALA A 192 -8.67 1.24 21.62
C ALA A 192 -10.03 1.84 21.21
N LEU A 193 -10.88 1.03 20.59
CA LEU A 193 -12.23 1.47 20.29
C LEU A 193 -13.11 1.33 21.54
N PRO A 194 -14.00 2.29 21.81
CA PRO A 194 -15.00 2.14 22.85
C PRO A 194 -15.82 0.85 22.68
N PRO A 195 -16.09 0.13 23.77
CA PRO A 195 -17.03 -0.99 23.74
C PRO A 195 -18.38 -0.56 23.15
N GLY A 196 -18.93 -1.36 22.24
CA GLY A 196 -20.23 -1.08 21.62
C GLY A 196 -20.23 -0.04 20.49
N LEU A 197 -19.09 0.58 20.15
CA LEU A 197 -19.02 1.55 19.05
C LEU A 197 -19.44 0.95 17.70
N GLU A 198 -19.03 -0.29 17.41
CA GLU A 198 -19.42 -0.98 16.18
C GLU A 198 -20.94 -1.16 16.09
N GLN A 199 -21.57 -1.59 17.18
CA GLN A 199 -23.03 -1.71 17.25
C GLN A 199 -23.72 -0.36 17.08
N ARG A 200 -23.20 0.69 17.74
CA ARG A 200 -23.74 2.06 17.62
C ARG A 200 -23.67 2.59 16.19
N LEU A 201 -22.58 2.29 15.47
CA LEU A 201 -22.44 2.61 14.04
C LEU A 201 -23.44 1.83 13.19
N ALA A 202 -23.62 0.54 13.47
CA ALA A 202 -24.59 -0.31 12.77
C ALA A 202 -26.03 0.20 12.94
N ASP A 203 -26.39 0.59 14.16
CA ASP A 203 -27.73 1.10 14.49
C ASP A 203 -27.99 2.48 13.88
N SER A 204 -26.97 3.36 13.88
CA SER A 204 -27.10 4.72 13.36
C SER A 204 -27.04 4.80 11.83
N PHE A 205 -26.30 3.88 11.20
CA PHE A 205 -26.05 3.89 9.75
C PHE A 205 -26.27 2.50 9.12
N PRO A 206 -27.49 1.94 9.19
CA PRO A 206 -27.77 0.56 8.78
C PRO A 206 -27.53 0.28 7.28
N SER A 207 -27.46 1.32 6.45
CA SER A 207 -27.19 1.23 5.01
C SER A 207 -25.71 1.08 4.67
N VAL A 208 -24.80 1.28 5.64
CA VAL A 208 -23.34 1.22 5.44
C VAL A 208 -22.76 0.14 6.33
N LYS A 209 -21.79 -0.62 5.81
CA LYS A 209 -21.10 -1.65 6.60
C LYS A 209 -20.35 -1.02 7.78
N PRO A 210 -20.55 -1.49 9.03
CA PRO A 210 -19.87 -0.95 10.21
C PRO A 210 -18.35 -0.98 10.08
N GLU A 211 -17.79 -2.05 9.50
CA GLU A 211 -16.36 -2.19 9.21
C GLU A 211 -15.79 -1.01 8.39
N VAL A 212 -16.54 -0.52 7.40
CA VAL A 212 -16.10 0.59 6.54
C VAL A 212 -16.04 1.90 7.34
N LEU A 213 -17.09 2.17 8.13
CA LEU A 213 -17.15 3.35 9.00
C LEU A 213 -16.06 3.30 10.07
N LEU A 214 -15.85 2.13 10.67
CA LEU A 214 -14.83 1.91 11.68
C LEU A 214 -13.41 2.13 11.13
N THR A 215 -13.15 1.63 9.93
CA THR A 215 -11.87 1.83 9.24
C THR A 215 -11.65 3.32 8.95
N LEU A 216 -12.67 4.03 8.46
CA LEU A 216 -12.59 5.48 8.24
C LEU A 216 -12.37 6.28 9.52
N LEU A 217 -13.05 5.92 10.61
CA LEU A 217 -12.90 6.59 11.90
C LEU A 217 -11.49 6.37 12.46
N ARG A 218 -11.00 5.13 12.46
CA ARG A 218 -9.63 4.81 12.90
C ARG A 218 -8.58 5.56 12.08
N TYR A 219 -8.74 5.59 10.76
CA TYR A 219 -7.83 6.34 9.90
C TYR A 219 -7.90 7.84 10.17
N TYR A 220 -9.10 8.38 10.41
CA TYR A 220 -9.28 9.80 10.75
C TYR A 220 -8.54 10.14 12.03
N VAL A 221 -8.78 9.41 13.11
CA VAL A 221 -8.15 9.68 14.42
C VAL A 221 -6.62 9.56 14.33
N ALA A 222 -6.11 8.55 13.61
CA ALA A 222 -4.67 8.33 13.48
C ALA A 222 -3.93 9.36 12.59
N ASN A 223 -4.66 10.14 11.78
CA ASN A 223 -4.05 11.09 10.84
C ASN A 223 -4.62 12.52 10.98
N LYS A 224 -5.46 12.78 11.98
CA LYS A 224 -5.96 14.11 12.30
C LYS A 224 -4.80 14.97 12.81
N GLN A 225 -4.62 16.13 12.18
CA GLN A 225 -3.65 17.13 12.62
C GLN A 225 -4.26 18.02 13.71
N GLU A 226 -3.42 18.65 14.51
CA GLU A 226 -3.88 19.56 15.59
C GLU A 226 -4.51 20.83 15.01
N ASP A 227 -3.94 21.35 13.94
CA ASP A 227 -4.31 22.60 13.27
C ASP A 227 -5.42 22.47 12.23
N SER A 228 -5.83 21.24 11.89
CA SER A 228 -6.85 20.98 10.88
C SER A 228 -7.80 19.84 11.26
N PRO A 229 -9.12 20.05 11.21
CA PRO A 229 -10.09 18.97 11.34
C PRO A 229 -10.20 18.11 10.07
N TRP A 230 -9.54 18.48 8.97
CA TRP A 230 -9.59 17.78 7.69
C TRP A 230 -8.41 16.83 7.53
N VAL A 231 -8.70 15.59 7.17
CA VAL A 231 -7.73 14.54 6.87
C VAL A 231 -7.80 14.19 5.38
N VAL A 232 -6.65 13.99 4.75
CA VAL A 232 -6.58 13.49 3.36
C VAL A 232 -7.08 12.05 3.31
N LEU A 233 -8.05 11.77 2.43
CA LEU A 233 -8.62 10.44 2.21
C LEU A 233 -7.92 9.74 1.02
N PRO A 234 -7.02 8.78 1.25
CA PRO A 234 -6.33 8.06 0.19
C PRO A 234 -7.23 6.96 -0.38
N VAL A 235 -8.17 7.34 -1.25
CA VAL A 235 -9.25 6.45 -1.75
C VAL A 235 -8.72 5.15 -2.35
N ALA A 236 -7.68 5.20 -3.19
CA ALA A 236 -7.08 4.00 -3.80
C ALA A 236 -6.49 3.04 -2.76
N SER A 237 -5.97 3.56 -1.65
CA SER A 237 -5.43 2.75 -0.57
C SER A 237 -6.53 2.06 0.23
N PHE A 238 -7.71 2.67 0.34
CA PHE A 238 -8.87 2.01 0.95
C PHE A 238 -9.43 0.92 0.03
N ASP A 239 -9.49 1.17 -1.28
CA ASP A 239 -9.87 0.13 -2.25
C ASP A 239 -8.92 -1.08 -2.17
N ALA A 240 -7.62 -0.84 -2.10
CA ALA A 240 -6.61 -1.88 -1.90
C ALA A 240 -6.76 -2.60 -0.55
N TYR A 241 -7.03 -1.86 0.53
CA TYR A 241 -7.27 -2.42 1.87
C TYR A 241 -8.49 -3.36 1.90
N PHE A 242 -9.59 -2.96 1.26
CA PHE A 242 -10.79 -3.79 1.17
C PHE A 242 -10.74 -4.83 0.03
N GLY A 243 -9.67 -4.84 -0.78
CA GLY A 243 -9.53 -5.72 -1.95
C GLY A 243 -10.61 -5.51 -3.02
N THR A 244 -11.23 -4.32 -3.07
CA THR A 244 -12.34 -4.02 -3.97
C THR A 244 -12.47 -2.52 -4.26
N THR A 245 -12.82 -2.17 -5.49
CA THR A 245 -13.15 -0.77 -5.85
C THR A 245 -14.57 -0.37 -5.42
N ALA A 246 -15.28 -1.22 -4.67
CA ALA A 246 -16.60 -0.90 -4.18
C ALA A 246 -16.57 0.24 -3.16
N PHE A 247 -15.46 0.41 -2.43
CA PHE A 247 -15.31 1.55 -1.54
C PHE A 247 -15.38 2.87 -2.32
N SER A 248 -14.51 3.07 -3.31
CA SER A 248 -14.47 4.28 -4.12
C SER A 248 -15.73 4.50 -4.97
N LYS A 249 -16.22 3.45 -5.63
CA LYS A 249 -17.29 3.57 -6.64
C LYS A 249 -18.71 3.51 -6.07
N LYS A 250 -18.89 2.97 -4.85
CA LYS A 250 -20.23 2.74 -4.28
C LYS A 250 -20.34 3.21 -2.84
N TRP A 251 -19.50 2.69 -1.94
CA TRP A 251 -19.70 2.88 -0.50
C TRP A 251 -19.47 4.34 -0.10
N LEU A 252 -18.46 5.01 -0.67
CA LEU A 252 -18.18 6.41 -0.36
C LEU A 252 -19.38 7.34 -0.58
N ALA A 253 -20.18 7.11 -1.63
CA ALA A 253 -21.36 7.92 -1.93
C ALA A 253 -22.54 7.64 -1.00
N GLN A 254 -22.53 6.50 -0.30
CA GLN A 254 -23.60 6.09 0.63
C GLN A 254 -23.37 6.54 2.07
N ILE A 255 -22.16 7.02 2.38
CA ILE A 255 -21.82 7.44 3.74
C ILE A 255 -22.55 8.76 4.06
N PRO A 256 -23.39 8.79 5.11
CA PRO A 256 -24.17 9.98 5.45
C PRO A 256 -23.31 11.14 5.96
N ALA A 257 -23.76 12.38 5.70
CA ALA A 257 -23.16 13.60 6.25
C ALA A 257 -23.21 13.70 7.79
N ALA A 258 -24.09 12.90 8.42
CA ALA A 258 -24.18 12.72 9.87
C ALA A 258 -23.04 11.86 10.44
N PHE A 259 -22.27 11.14 9.61
CA PHE A 259 -21.05 10.47 10.03
C PHE A 259 -19.81 11.30 9.67
N MET A 260 -19.68 11.68 8.39
CA MET A 260 -18.54 12.44 7.91
C MET A 260 -18.92 13.44 6.82
N GLU A 261 -18.19 14.53 6.74
CA GLU A 261 -18.23 15.45 5.61
C GLU A 261 -17.02 15.24 4.70
N ARG A 262 -17.22 15.44 3.41
CA ARG A 262 -16.21 15.23 2.38
C ARG A 262 -16.16 16.42 1.44
N GLN A 263 -14.98 16.97 1.21
CA GLN A 263 -14.78 18.00 0.20
C GLN A 263 -14.84 17.37 -1.20
N ASN A 264 -15.32 18.14 -2.17
CA ASN A 264 -15.32 17.72 -3.57
C ASN A 264 -13.90 17.34 -4.00
N GLN A 265 -13.79 16.24 -4.74
CA GLN A 265 -12.52 15.73 -5.22
C GLN A 265 -11.95 16.72 -6.25
N HIS A 266 -10.81 17.34 -5.92
CA HIS A 266 -10.05 18.18 -6.83
C HIS A 266 -8.72 17.48 -7.11
N PHE A 267 -8.37 17.32 -8.39
CA PHE A 267 -7.11 16.69 -8.83
C PHE A 267 -6.82 15.31 -8.23
N GLY A 268 -7.84 14.47 -8.02
CA GLY A 268 -7.65 13.12 -7.50
C GLY A 268 -7.46 13.03 -5.98
N VAL A 269 -7.38 14.16 -5.27
CA VAL A 269 -7.23 14.20 -3.81
C VAL A 269 -8.56 14.63 -3.18
N CYS A 270 -8.95 13.93 -2.12
CA CYS A 270 -10.15 14.21 -1.37
C CYS A 270 -9.79 14.37 0.11
N ARG A 271 -10.45 15.30 0.80
CA ARG A 271 -10.33 15.47 2.25
C ARG A 271 -11.65 15.20 2.91
N TYR A 272 -11.62 14.65 4.11
CA TYR A 272 -12.80 14.38 4.90
C TYR A 272 -12.60 14.76 6.36
N ARG A 273 -13.71 15.03 7.05
CA ARG A 273 -13.75 15.19 8.51
C ARG A 273 -14.86 14.33 9.08
N VAL A 274 -14.57 13.63 10.17
CA VAL A 274 -15.57 12.86 10.91
C VAL A 274 -16.22 13.76 11.94
N ARG A 275 -17.52 13.59 12.19
CA ARG A 275 -18.22 14.39 13.20
C ARG A 275 -17.71 14.09 14.61
N GLU A 276 -17.64 15.12 15.45
CA GLU A 276 -16.98 15.06 16.76
C GLU A 276 -17.61 14.00 17.69
N GLU A 277 -18.92 13.77 17.62
CA GLU A 277 -19.61 12.77 18.44
C GLU A 277 -19.12 11.32 18.21
N TRP A 278 -18.49 11.05 17.05
CA TRP A 278 -17.88 9.76 16.74
C TRP A 278 -16.40 9.70 17.13
N VAL A 279 -15.75 10.87 17.27
CA VAL A 279 -14.32 11.01 17.56
C VAL A 279 -14.05 11.07 19.06
N GLU A 280 -14.85 11.82 19.82
CA GLU A 280 -14.65 12.05 21.27
C GLU A 280 -14.56 10.75 22.07
N GLY A 281 -15.38 9.76 21.73
CA GLY A 281 -15.32 8.44 22.37
C GLY A 281 -14.03 7.68 22.08
N CYS A 282 -13.39 7.90 20.93
CA CYS A 282 -12.18 7.18 20.52
C CYS A 282 -10.89 7.78 21.08
N LEU A 283 -10.94 9.00 21.62
CA LEU A 283 -9.80 9.71 22.19
C LEU A 283 -9.73 9.50 23.72
N SER A 284 -9.73 8.26 24.20
CA SER A 284 -9.36 8.01 25.60
C SER A 284 -7.85 8.29 25.76
N ARG A 285 -7.52 9.39 26.45
CA ARG A 285 -6.15 9.74 26.86
C ARG A 285 -5.64 8.77 27.93
N ASP A 286 -5.32 7.54 27.55
CA ASP A 286 -4.50 6.64 28.36
C ASP A 286 -3.25 6.24 27.56
N ALA A 287 -2.43 7.24 27.27
CA ALA A 287 -1.02 7.04 27.02
C ALA A 287 -0.28 7.81 28.14
N THR A 288 -0.28 7.24 29.34
CA THR A 288 0.75 7.55 30.33
C THR A 288 2.08 7.21 29.67
N PHE A 289 2.80 8.24 29.21
CA PHE A 289 4.23 8.14 29.00
C PHE A 289 4.83 7.69 30.32
N PRO A 290 5.54 6.53 30.40
CA PRO A 290 6.32 6.26 31.58
C PRO A 290 7.36 7.37 31.68
N GLU A 291 7.33 8.14 32.77
CA GLU A 291 8.44 8.99 33.15
C GLU A 291 9.72 8.15 33.09
N GLU A 292 10.67 8.59 32.28
CA GLU A 292 12.05 8.11 32.30
C GLU A 292 12.52 8.10 33.75
N THR A 293 12.67 6.90 34.30
CA THR A 293 13.48 6.72 35.49
C THR A 293 14.90 7.10 35.10
N ARG A 294 15.31 8.31 35.49
CA ARG A 294 16.71 8.71 35.55
C ARG A 294 17.45 7.71 36.42
N GLU A 295 18.00 6.67 35.82
CA GLU A 295 19.04 5.86 36.44
C GLU A 295 20.24 6.77 36.70
N LYS A 296 20.61 6.84 37.98
CA LYS A 296 21.83 7.50 38.44
C LYS A 296 23.04 6.82 37.80
N PRO A 297 24.10 7.57 37.44
CA PRO A 297 25.32 6.97 36.94
C PRO A 297 25.96 6.12 38.06
N CYS A 298 26.12 4.82 37.82
CA CYS A 298 27.02 4.02 38.64
C CYS A 298 28.46 4.43 38.31
N ALA A 299 29.15 4.94 39.33
CA ALA A 299 30.60 5.01 39.36
C ALA A 299 31.14 3.57 39.38
N PHE A 300 32.01 3.24 38.43
CA PHE A 300 33.39 2.73 38.59
C PHE A 300 33.95 2.40 37.20
#